data_AF-A0A7C6T2S6-F1
#
_entry.id   AF-A0A7C6T2S6-F1
#
_cell.length_a   1.000
_cell.length_b   1.000
_cell.length_c   1.000
_cell.angle_alpha   90.00
_cell.angle_beta   90.00
_cell.angle_gamma   90.00
#
_symmetry.space_group_name_H-M   'P 1'
#
loop_
_entity.id
_entity.type
_entity.pdbx_description
1 polymer ?
#
loop_
_entity_poly.entity_id
_entity_poly.type
_entity_poly.pdbx_seq_one_letter_code
_entity_poly.pdbx_strand_id
1 'polypeptide(L)'
;MAFEKINIEEIVAEKRKDPAFDKEYRKIEQEYRLIDRIVDERKKREITQEKLAALTGISQQAISRLEREKHIPKLDTLMRLLDGLGLELTIVAK
;
A
#
# COMPACT_ATOMS: atom_id res chain seq x y z
N MET A 1 -22.98 -22.23 15.00
CA MET A 1 -23.24 -20.79 15.17
C MET A 1 -23.40 -20.17 13.79
N ALA A 2 -24.43 -19.36 13.55
CA ALA A 2 -24.59 -18.65 12.29
C ALA A 2 -23.61 -17.47 12.27
N PHE A 3 -22.88 -17.30 11.16
CA PHE A 3 -22.06 -16.11 10.97
C PHE A 3 -22.98 -14.92 10.72
N GLU A 4 -22.87 -13.87 11.53
CA GLU A 4 -23.53 -12.61 11.25
C GLU A 4 -22.84 -11.91 10.08
N LYS A 5 -23.63 -11.54 9.06
CA LYS A 5 -23.13 -10.80 7.91
C LYS A 5 -23.13 -9.31 8.26
N ILE A 6 -21.94 -8.73 8.36
CA ILE A 6 -21.75 -7.31 8.65
C ILE A 6 -21.35 -6.58 7.35
N ASN A 7 -21.95 -5.41 7.11
CA ASN A 7 -21.54 -4.51 6.03
C ASN A 7 -20.50 -3.51 6.52
N ILE A 8 -19.21 -3.80 6.27
CA ILE A 8 -18.10 -2.97 6.73
C ILE A 8 -18.12 -1.59 6.05
N GLU A 9 -18.50 -1.53 4.77
CA GLU A 9 -18.49 -0.29 3.98
C GLU A 9 -19.44 0.74 4.58
N GLU A 10 -20.64 0.31 4.97
CA GLU A 10 -21.66 1.15 5.58
C GLU A 10 -21.23 1.66 6.97
N ILE A 11 -20.61 0.80 7.78
CA ILE A 11 -20.09 1.19 9.10
C ILE A 11 -18.98 2.24 8.97
N VAL A 12 -18.07 2.05 8.02
CA VAL A 12 -17.00 3.02 7.76
C VAL A 12 -17.59 4.33 7.25
N ALA A 13 -18.55 4.29 6.34
CA ALA A 13 -19.21 5.48 5.82
C ALA A 13 -19.87 6.31 6.93
N GLU A 14 -20.51 5.65 7.90
CA GLU A 14 -21.11 6.32 9.05
C GLU A 14 -20.03 6.98 9.95
N LYS A 15 -18.96 6.25 10.27
CA LYS A 15 -17.85 6.80 11.07
C LYS A 15 -17.16 7.98 10.40
N ARG A 16 -17.11 8.00 9.07
CA ARG A 16 -16.55 9.12 8.29
C ARG A 16 -17.35 10.42 8.38
N LYS A 17 -18.54 10.43 9.00
CA LYS A 17 -19.22 11.69 9.35
C LYS A 17 -18.53 12.47 10.45
N ASP A 18 -17.77 11.79 11.32
CA ASP A 18 -16.91 12.45 12.32
C ASP A 18 -15.67 13.07 11.62
N PRO A 19 -15.47 14.40 11.69
CA PRO A 19 -14.33 15.06 11.06
C PRO A 19 -12.96 14.57 11.54
N ALA A 20 -12.85 14.18 12.82
CA ALA A 20 -11.59 13.69 13.38
C ALA A 20 -11.24 12.32 12.77
N PHE A 21 -12.23 11.43 12.68
CA PHE A 21 -12.08 10.14 12.03
C PHE A 21 -11.78 10.27 10.53
N ASP A 22 -12.54 11.08 9.80
CA ASP A 22 -12.38 11.23 8.34
C ASP A 22 -11.01 11.81 7.97
N LYS A 23 -10.46 12.72 8.79
CA LYS A 23 -9.11 13.25 8.59
C LYS A 23 -8.05 12.15 8.65
N GLU A 24 -8.05 11.34 9.70
CA GLU A 24 -7.09 10.24 9.85
C GLU A 24 -7.32 9.14 8.81
N TYR A 25 -8.58 8.85 8.50
CA TYR A 25 -8.96 7.88 7.46
C TYR A 25 -8.38 8.27 6.09
N ARG A 26 -8.55 9.54 5.67
CA ARG A 26 -8.00 10.03 4.40
C ARG A 26 -6.48 9.95 4.34
N LYS A 27 -5.79 10.22 5.47
CA LYS A 27 -4.34 10.12 5.54
C LYS A 27 -3.87 8.67 5.28
N ILE A 28 -4.47 7.71 5.99
CA ILE A 28 -4.16 6.29 5.82
C ILE A 28 -4.53 5.81 4.41
N GLU A 29 -5.66 6.27 3.87
CA GLU A 29 -6.10 5.94 2.51
C GLU A 29 -5.08 6.39 1.46
N GLN A 30 -4.49 7.59 1.61
CA GLN A 30 -3.44 8.08 0.72
C GLN A 30 -2.18 7.20 0.79
N GLU A 31 -1.78 6.80 1.99
CA GLU A 31 -0.63 5.93 2.21
C GLU A 31 -0.86 4.54 1.58
N TYR A 32 -2.05 3.96 1.75
CA TYR A 32 -2.42 2.68 1.14
C TYR A 32 -2.48 2.75 -0.38
N ARG A 33 -2.99 3.84 -0.94
CA ARG A 33 -3.02 4.05 -2.39
C ARG A 33 -1.63 4.03 -3.01
N LEU A 34 -0.62 4.55 -2.30
CA LEU A 34 0.77 4.49 -2.76
C LEU A 34 1.27 3.04 -2.80
N ILE A 35 1.03 2.25 -1.75
CA ILE A 35 1.42 0.84 -1.70
C ILE A 35 0.72 0.04 -2.80
N ASP A 36 -0.60 0.21 -2.94
CA ASP A 36 -1.40 -0.49 -3.95
C ASP A 36 -0.85 -0.22 -5.36
N ARG A 37 -0.46 1.03 -5.67
CA ARG A 37 0.19 1.37 -6.94
C ARG A 37 1.50 0.63 -7.16
N ILE A 38 2.36 0.53 -6.15
CA ILE A 38 3.65 -0.19 -6.26
C ILE A 38 3.39 -1.68 -6.52
N VAL A 39 2.43 -2.28 -5.81
CA VAL A 39 2.04 -3.68 -5.99
C VAL A 39 1.51 -3.92 -7.40
N ASP A 40 0.63 -3.04 -7.88
CA ASP A 40 0.04 -3.15 -9.21
C ASP A 40 1.10 -3.00 -10.30
N GLU A 41 2.01 -2.03 -10.18
CA GLU A 41 3.11 -1.88 -11.14
C GLU A 41 4.05 -3.10 -11.15
N ARG A 42 4.36 -3.67 -9.98
CA ARG A 42 5.12 -4.93 -9.92
C ARG A 42 4.39 -6.05 -10.68
N LYS A 43 3.09 -6.21 -10.45
CA LYS A 43 2.27 -7.25 -11.10
C LYS A 43 2.17 -7.05 -12.60
N LYS A 44 1.95 -5.81 -13.07
CA LYS A 44 1.92 -5.47 -14.52
C LYS A 44 3.21 -5.81 -15.24
N ARG A 45 4.34 -5.69 -14.53
CA ARG A 45 5.67 -6.04 -15.04
C ARG A 45 6.02 -7.51 -14.87
N GLU A 46 5.08 -8.32 -14.34
CA GLU A 46 5.25 -9.76 -14.09
C GLU A 46 6.47 -10.10 -13.19
N ILE A 47 6.89 -9.15 -12.35
CA ILE A 47 8.03 -9.32 -11.44
C ILE A 47 7.55 -10.06 -10.19
N THR A 48 8.12 -11.20 -9.85
CA THR A 48 7.80 -11.89 -8.58
C THR A 48 8.37 -11.13 -7.37
N GLN A 49 7.82 -11.36 -6.18
CA GLN A 49 8.38 -10.75 -4.96
C GLN A 49 9.85 -11.17 -4.73
N GLU A 50 10.20 -12.40 -5.08
CA GLU A 50 11.58 -12.92 -5.01
C GLU A 50 12.51 -12.21 -6.01
N LYS A 51 12.01 -11.96 -7.22
CA LYS A 51 12.78 -11.20 -8.23
C LYS A 51 12.97 -9.76 -7.79
N LEU A 52 11.93 -9.12 -7.26
CA LEU A 52 12.03 -7.77 -6.72
C LEU A 52 13.00 -7.71 -5.53
N ALA A 53 13.00 -8.72 -4.67
CA ALA A 53 13.95 -8.84 -3.57
C ALA A 53 15.40 -8.84 -4.09
N ALA A 54 15.69 -9.64 -5.12
CA ALA A 54 17.01 -9.70 -5.75
C ALA A 54 17.42 -8.38 -6.42
N LEU A 55 16.48 -7.66 -7.05
CA LEU A 55 16.74 -6.38 -7.72
C LEU A 55 17.01 -5.25 -6.73
N THR A 56 16.32 -5.27 -5.59
CA THR A 56 16.31 -4.15 -4.64
C THR A 56 17.25 -4.36 -3.45
N GLY A 57 17.64 -5.62 -3.18
CA GLY A 57 18.33 -6.03 -1.96
C GLY A 57 17.44 -5.97 -0.70
N ILE A 58 16.12 -5.91 -0.86
CA ILE A 58 15.14 -5.98 0.22
C ILE A 58 14.72 -7.45 0.39
N SER A 59 14.48 -7.92 1.61
CA SER A 59 14.04 -9.32 1.79
C SER A 59 12.65 -9.55 1.19
N GLN A 60 12.43 -10.73 0.60
CA GLN A 60 11.13 -11.14 0.06
C GLN A 60 10.03 -11.09 1.14
N GLN A 61 10.37 -11.40 2.40
CA GLN A 61 9.47 -11.28 3.54
C GLN A 61 9.05 -9.83 3.82
N ALA A 62 10.00 -8.87 3.72
CA ALA A 62 9.68 -7.45 3.88
C ALA A 62 8.78 -6.95 2.73
N ILE A 63 9.04 -7.38 1.51
CA ILE A 63 8.17 -7.08 0.35
C ILE A 63 6.77 -7.67 0.57
N SER A 64 6.67 -8.94 0.98
CA SER A 64 5.40 -9.59 1.25
C SER A 64 4.58 -8.88 2.34
N ARG A 65 5.22 -8.46 3.44
CA ARG A 65 4.56 -7.66 4.49
C ARG A 65 4.08 -6.31 3.98
N LEU A 66 4.91 -5.61 3.19
CA LEU A 66 4.52 -4.36 2.55
C LEU A 66 3.26 -4.54 1.69
N GLU A 67 3.22 -5.60 0.87
CA GLU A 67 2.10 -5.84 -0.05
C GLU A 67 0.82 -6.33 0.64
N ARG A 68 0.92 -7.15 1.70
CA ARG A 68 -0.24 -7.74 2.40
C ARG A 68 -0.76 -6.88 3.53
N GLU A 69 0.13 -6.38 4.37
CA GLU A 69 -0.23 -5.66 5.60
C GLU A 69 -0.36 -4.16 5.35
N LYS A 70 -0.14 -3.72 4.10
CA LYS A 70 -0.07 -2.31 3.70
C LYS A 70 0.86 -1.50 4.60
N HIS A 71 1.93 -2.15 5.08
CA HIS A 71 2.92 -1.49 5.91
C HIS A 71 3.70 -0.48 5.06
N ILE A 72 3.65 0.78 5.48
CA ILE A 72 4.37 1.86 4.82
C ILE A 72 5.88 1.73 5.14
N PRO A 73 6.73 1.53 4.12
CA PRO A 73 8.16 1.47 4.33
C PRO A 73 8.71 2.87 4.64
N LYS A 74 9.94 2.91 5.15
CA LYS A 74 10.70 4.17 5.18
C LYS A 74 11.01 4.62 3.74
N LEU A 75 11.26 5.92 3.57
CA LEU A 75 11.50 6.53 2.27
C LEU A 75 12.66 5.87 1.49
N ASP A 76 13.75 5.52 2.16
CA ASP A 76 14.90 4.81 1.57
C ASP A 76 14.49 3.46 0.95
N THR A 77 13.64 2.72 1.66
CA THR A 77 13.13 1.43 1.21
C THR A 77 12.14 1.62 0.06
N LEU A 78 11.29 2.65 0.13
CA LEU A 78 10.40 3.04 -0.98
C LEU A 78 11.20 3.34 -2.24
N MET A 79 12.22 4.19 -2.16
CA MET A 79 13.05 4.57 -3.31
C MET A 79 13.71 3.33 -3.95
N ARG A 80 14.28 2.43 -3.12
CA ARG A 80 14.86 1.17 -3.62
C ARG A 80 13.84 0.29 -4.33
N LEU A 81 12.60 0.21 -3.84
CA LEU A 81 11.53 -0.53 -4.50
C LEU A 81 11.18 0.07 -5.86
N LEU A 82 11.06 1.40 -5.93
CA LEU A 82 10.79 2.11 -7.17
C LEU A 82 11.93 1.90 -8.18
N ASP A 83 13.19 2.00 -7.75
CA ASP A 83 14.36 1.76 -8.59
C ASP A 83 14.36 0.32 -9.14
N GLY A 84 14.12 -0.67 -8.29
CA GLY A 84 14.04 -2.07 -8.72
C GLY A 84 12.85 -2.38 -9.64
N LEU A 85 11.82 -1.53 -9.62
CA LEU A 85 10.70 -1.57 -10.55
C LEU A 85 10.90 -0.67 -11.76
N GLY A 86 11.97 0.12 -11.86
CA GLY A 86 12.14 1.11 -12.92
C GLY A 86 11.02 2.16 -12.92
N LEU A 87 10.71 2.70 -11.74
CA LEU A 87 9.72 3.74 -11.49
C LEU A 87 10.40 4.96 -10.86
N GLU A 88 9.79 6.13 -11.02
CA GLU A 88 10.21 7.36 -10.38
C GLU A 88 9.07 7.94 -9.52
N LEU A 89 9.43 8.63 -8.43
CA LEU A 89 8.50 9.36 -7.59
C LEU A 89 8.41 10.81 -8.07
N THR A 90 7.19 11.28 -8.35
CA THR A 90 6.93 12.68 -8.76
C THR A 90 6.02 13.38 -7.75
N ILE A 91 6.21 14.71 -7.62
CA ILE A 91 5.38 15.57 -6.78
C ILE A 91 4.48 16.39 -7.71
N VAL A 92 3.17 16.32 -7.47
CA VAL A 92 2.15 17.04 -8.26
C VAL A 92 1.32 17.93 -7.34
N ALA A 93 0.76 19.02 -7.88
CA ALA A 93 -0.18 19.86 -7.15
C ALA A 93 -1.46 19.07 -6.79
N LYS A 94 -2.02 19.38 -5.63
CA LYS A 94 -3.23 18.73 -5.12
C LYS A 94 -4.49 19.24 -5.82
#